data_AF-A0A2U3RMQ9-F1
#
_entry.id   AF-A0A2U3RMQ9-F1
#
_cell.length_a   1.000
_cell.length_b   1.000
_cell.length_c   1.000
_cell.angle_alpha   90.00
_cell.angle_beta   90.00
_cell.angle_gamma   90.00
#
_symmetry.space_group_name_H-M   'P 1'
#
loop_
_entity.id
_entity.type
_entity.pdbx_description
1 polymer ?
#
loop_
_entity_poly.entity_id
_entity_poly.type
_entity_poly.pdbx_seq_one_letter_code
_entity_poly.pdbx_strand_id
1 'polypeptide(L)'
;MSVAVANKSKPFLHWIGSKRRIVNKLIEHLPQGPHYNYYEPFLGGGALFFQVRHLFKQCFLSDINLDLITSYNAVKNNPNEVNRLLSLYHKHHSKDYYYKVKNKYSNNPNEITAKFIYLNKYSFRGIYRVYKNGQSAQTFSGECYIKLHIASRINQCSSLLHGVSICAMDFSFIEPKKGDFVYLDPPYHQSGERFYTRVPFDEKEQIRLRDFVYELHNKGVKIMLSNNNTAFIKDLYKDFFITHIWSYILNQ
;
A
#
# COMPACT_ATOMS: atom_id res chain seq x y z
N MET A 1 -2.83 -31.08 -3.97
CA MET A 1 -2.47 -30.62 -5.34
C MET A 1 -1.64 -29.35 -5.19
N SER A 2 -0.38 -29.37 -5.65
CA SER A 2 0.50 -28.21 -5.55
C SER A 2 -0.05 -27.09 -6.43
N VAL A 3 -0.53 -26.02 -5.82
CA VAL A 3 -0.86 -24.79 -6.53
C VAL A 3 0.43 -24.30 -7.15
N ALA A 4 0.50 -24.38 -8.49
CA ALA A 4 1.61 -23.86 -9.27
C ALA A 4 1.93 -22.44 -8.78
N VAL A 5 3.23 -22.16 -8.60
CA VAL A 5 3.74 -20.84 -8.22
C VAL A 5 3.49 -19.88 -9.39
N ALA A 6 2.24 -19.42 -9.52
CA ALA A 6 1.88 -18.36 -10.43
C ALA A 6 2.70 -17.13 -10.04
N ASN A 7 3.37 -16.55 -11.03
CA ASN A 7 4.28 -15.42 -10.92
C ASN A 7 3.73 -14.36 -9.95
N LYS A 8 4.25 -14.34 -8.71
CA LYS A 8 3.71 -13.52 -7.62
C LYS A 8 3.81 -12.05 -8.00
N SER A 9 2.68 -11.44 -8.36
CA SER A 9 2.62 -10.05 -8.81
C SER A 9 3.07 -9.13 -7.69
N LYS A 10 4.13 -8.35 -7.96
CA LYS A 10 4.72 -7.41 -7.00
C LYS A 10 4.13 -6.03 -7.22
N PRO A 11 3.85 -5.26 -6.16
CA PRO A 11 3.37 -3.90 -6.33
C PRO A 11 4.32 -3.01 -7.11
N PHE A 12 3.77 -2.13 -7.94
CA PHE A 12 4.55 -1.18 -8.75
C PHE A 12 5.35 -0.19 -7.90
N LEU A 13 4.85 0.15 -6.71
CA LEU A 13 5.43 1.13 -5.81
C LEU A 13 6.25 0.47 -4.68
N HIS A 14 7.40 1.05 -4.35
CA HIS A 14 8.06 0.81 -3.06
C HIS A 14 7.38 1.69 -2.00
N TRP A 15 6.83 1.05 -0.97
CA TRP A 15 6.10 1.71 0.10
C TRP A 15 6.66 1.25 1.44
N ILE A 16 6.70 2.16 2.42
CA ILE A 16 7.17 1.80 3.76
C ILE A 16 6.14 0.89 4.44
N GLY A 17 6.58 0.06 5.38
CA GLY A 17 5.70 -0.91 6.05
C GLY A 17 5.24 -2.07 5.15
N SER A 18 5.69 -2.16 3.90
CA SER A 18 5.22 -3.14 2.93
C SER A 18 5.35 -4.59 3.42
N LYS A 19 4.22 -5.30 3.41
CA LYS A 19 4.09 -6.68 3.90
C LYS A 19 4.67 -7.76 2.99
N ARG A 20 5.41 -7.40 1.94
CA ARG A 20 6.02 -8.34 0.98
C ARG A 20 6.79 -9.49 1.63
N ARG A 21 7.47 -9.24 2.75
CA ARG A 21 8.28 -10.25 3.46
C ARG A 21 7.44 -11.26 4.24
N ILE A 22 6.26 -10.86 4.70
CA ILE A 22 5.37 -11.70 5.53
C ILE A 22 4.08 -12.09 4.81
N VAL A 23 3.92 -11.72 3.54
CA VAL A 23 2.66 -11.94 2.81
C VAL A 23 2.24 -13.39 2.73
N ASN A 24 3.19 -14.33 2.64
CA ASN A 24 2.88 -15.76 2.66
C ASN A 24 2.26 -16.18 4.00
N LYS A 25 2.72 -15.61 5.11
CA LYS A 25 2.15 -15.84 6.44
C LYS A 25 0.76 -15.22 6.56
N LEU A 26 0.54 -14.03 6.01
CA LEU A 26 -0.80 -13.45 5.95
C LEU A 26 -1.78 -14.32 5.15
N ILE A 27 -1.32 -14.91 4.04
CA ILE A 27 -2.13 -15.81 3.20
C ILE A 27 -2.58 -17.07 3.95
N GLU A 28 -1.73 -17.63 4.82
CA GLU A 28 -2.06 -18.79 5.67
C GLU A 28 -3.25 -18.52 6.62
N HIS A 29 -3.51 -17.24 6.96
CA HIS A 29 -4.59 -16.82 7.85
C HIS A 29 -5.80 -16.23 7.12
N LEU A 30 -5.85 -16.31 5.78
CA LEU A 30 -7.03 -15.87 5.05
C LEU A 30 -8.26 -16.71 5.45
N PRO A 31 -9.43 -16.09 5.56
CA PRO A 31 -10.61 -16.84 5.92
C PRO A 31 -10.98 -17.85 4.82
N GLN A 32 -11.36 -19.05 5.25
CA GLN A 32 -11.85 -20.09 4.35
C GLN A 32 -13.25 -19.74 3.80
N GLY A 33 -13.57 -20.33 2.65
CA GLY A 33 -14.88 -20.22 1.99
C GLY A 33 -14.84 -19.34 0.73
N PRO A 34 -15.79 -19.54 -0.21
CA PRO A 34 -15.76 -18.85 -1.49
C PRO A 34 -16.40 -17.43 -1.44
N HIS A 35 -15.95 -16.56 -2.35
CA HIS A 35 -16.68 -15.38 -2.88
C HIS A 35 -17.09 -14.25 -1.92
N TYR A 36 -16.29 -13.90 -0.93
CA TYR A 36 -16.48 -12.67 -0.17
C TYR A 36 -15.83 -11.45 -0.85
N ASN A 37 -16.32 -10.25 -0.53
CA ASN A 37 -15.65 -9.02 -0.96
C ASN A 37 -14.42 -8.77 -0.08
N TYR A 38 -13.42 -8.11 -0.68
CA TYR A 38 -12.17 -7.76 -0.01
C TYR A 38 -12.05 -6.26 0.20
N TYR A 39 -11.68 -5.87 1.41
CA TYR A 39 -11.40 -4.48 1.77
C TYR A 39 -9.98 -4.35 2.33
N GLU A 40 -9.24 -3.35 1.86
CA GLU A 40 -7.92 -2.97 2.39
C GLU A 40 -7.85 -1.44 2.51
N PRO A 41 -8.32 -0.86 3.64
CA PRO A 41 -8.41 0.59 3.83
C PRO A 41 -7.12 1.27 4.33
N PHE A 42 -6.03 0.51 4.39
CA PHE A 42 -4.67 1.01 4.56
C PHE A 42 -3.80 0.42 3.45
N LEU A 43 -4.18 0.70 2.20
CA LEU A 43 -3.63 0.04 1.03
C LEU A 43 -2.09 0.11 1.01
N GLY A 44 -1.53 1.30 1.21
CA GLY A 44 -0.09 1.51 1.08
C GLY A 44 0.47 0.93 -0.21
N GLY A 45 1.34 -0.07 -0.09
CA GLY A 45 1.90 -0.78 -1.23
C GLY A 45 1.01 -1.90 -1.80
N GLY A 46 -0.13 -2.26 -1.22
CA GLY A 46 -1.03 -3.33 -1.68
C GLY A 46 -0.39 -4.71 -1.74
N ALA A 47 0.57 -4.98 -0.83
CA ALA A 47 1.37 -6.20 -0.88
C ALA A 47 0.52 -7.47 -0.73
N LEU A 48 -0.51 -7.44 0.12
CA LEU A 48 -1.45 -8.55 0.24
C LEU A 48 -2.35 -8.60 -0.99
N PHE A 49 -3.08 -7.52 -1.30
CA PHE A 49 -4.00 -7.43 -2.44
C PHE A 49 -3.46 -8.09 -3.72
N PHE A 50 -2.25 -7.72 -4.18
CA PHE A 50 -1.72 -8.25 -5.44
C PHE A 50 -1.44 -9.77 -5.42
N GLN A 51 -1.34 -10.38 -4.24
CA GLN A 51 -1.19 -11.83 -4.09
C GLN A 51 -2.54 -12.55 -4.07
N VAL A 52 -3.60 -11.90 -3.57
CA VAL A 52 -4.87 -12.56 -3.25
C VAL A 52 -6.05 -12.09 -4.10
N ARG A 53 -5.87 -11.10 -4.98
CA ARG A 53 -6.90 -10.53 -5.86
C ARG A 53 -7.78 -11.59 -6.56
N HIS A 54 -7.17 -12.69 -7.00
CA HIS A 54 -7.85 -13.77 -7.73
C HIS A 54 -8.81 -14.59 -6.86
N LEU A 55 -8.70 -14.50 -5.53
CA LEU A 55 -9.55 -15.20 -4.58
C LEU A 55 -10.87 -14.47 -4.30
N PHE A 56 -11.00 -13.20 -4.71
CA PHE A 56 -12.11 -12.34 -4.33
C PHE A 56 -12.95 -11.90 -5.53
N LYS A 57 -14.26 -11.76 -5.27
CA LYS A 57 -15.21 -11.32 -6.28
C LYS A 57 -15.01 -9.84 -6.59
N GLN A 58 -15.24 -8.98 -5.58
CA GLN A 58 -14.98 -7.55 -5.63
C GLN A 58 -13.89 -7.16 -4.63
N CYS A 59 -13.14 -6.13 -4.96
CA CYS A 59 -12.11 -5.56 -4.10
C CYS A 59 -12.31 -4.05 -3.97
N PHE A 60 -12.15 -3.57 -2.75
CA PHE A 60 -12.30 -2.18 -2.34
C PHE A 60 -11.02 -1.76 -1.62
N LEU A 61 -10.24 -0.90 -2.27
CA LEU A 61 -8.96 -0.45 -1.77
C LEU A 61 -9.07 1.03 -1.40
N SER A 62 -8.54 1.40 -0.25
CA SER A 62 -8.45 2.81 0.13
C SER A 62 -7.21 3.11 0.96
N ASP A 63 -6.86 4.39 0.95
CA ASP A 63 -5.79 4.97 1.74
C ASP A 63 -6.09 6.46 1.89
N ILE A 64 -5.63 7.07 2.97
CA ILE A 64 -5.77 8.51 3.17
C ILE A 64 -4.83 9.31 2.25
N ASN A 65 -3.78 8.69 1.73
CA ASN A 65 -2.81 9.33 0.86
C ASN A 65 -3.36 9.51 -0.56
N LEU A 66 -3.74 10.75 -0.89
CA LEU A 66 -4.27 11.10 -2.21
C LEU A 66 -3.28 10.81 -3.35
N ASP A 67 -1.99 11.14 -3.21
CA ASP A 67 -0.98 10.89 -4.26
C ASP A 67 -0.88 9.39 -4.59
N LEU A 68 -0.96 8.55 -3.55
CA LEU A 68 -0.97 7.10 -3.67
C LEU A 68 -2.20 6.61 -4.44
N ILE A 69 -3.39 7.04 -4.03
CA ILE A 69 -4.65 6.62 -4.66
C ILE A 69 -4.77 7.14 -6.10
N THR A 70 -4.35 8.38 -6.36
CA THR A 70 -4.23 8.92 -7.72
C THR A 70 -3.32 8.02 -8.55
N SER A 71 -2.22 7.54 -7.97
CA SER A 71 -1.28 6.65 -8.65
C SER A 71 -1.86 5.28 -8.99
N TYR A 72 -2.58 4.66 -8.06
CA TYR A 72 -3.30 3.41 -8.35
C TYR A 72 -4.34 3.59 -9.45
N ASN A 73 -5.13 4.67 -9.42
CA ASN A 73 -6.14 4.95 -10.44
C ASN A 73 -5.53 5.25 -11.82
N ALA A 74 -4.41 5.97 -11.88
CA ALA A 74 -3.71 6.22 -13.15
C ALA A 74 -3.11 4.93 -13.73
N VAL A 75 -2.51 4.07 -12.91
CA VAL A 75 -2.01 2.75 -13.34
C VAL A 75 -3.17 1.85 -13.80
N LYS A 76 -4.31 1.88 -13.11
CA LYS A 76 -5.52 1.15 -13.52
C LYS A 76 -6.03 1.62 -14.88
N ASN A 77 -6.16 2.93 -15.08
CA ASN A 77 -6.89 3.48 -16.23
C ASN A 77 -6.00 3.75 -17.45
N ASN A 78 -4.74 4.17 -17.27
CA ASN A 78 -3.85 4.62 -18.34
C ASN A 78 -2.40 4.12 -18.15
N PRO A 79 -2.15 2.81 -17.99
CA PRO A 79 -0.81 2.28 -17.71
C PRO A 79 0.23 2.64 -18.78
N ASN A 80 -0.19 2.69 -20.05
CA ASN A 80 0.69 3.01 -21.18
C ASN A 80 1.19 4.47 -21.11
N GLU A 81 0.33 5.40 -20.73
CA GLU A 81 0.71 6.81 -20.60
C GLU A 81 1.65 7.03 -19.42
N VAL A 82 1.37 6.37 -18.28
CA VAL A 82 2.29 6.36 -17.13
C VAL A 82 3.67 5.82 -17.54
N ASN A 83 3.71 4.71 -18.29
CA ASN A 83 4.95 4.13 -18.80
C ASN A 83 5.70 5.06 -19.76
N ARG A 84 4.99 5.74 -20.65
CA ARG A 84 5.57 6.72 -21.58
C ARG A 84 6.23 7.88 -20.83
N LEU A 85 5.52 8.47 -19.87
CA LEU A 85 6.02 9.57 -19.03
C LEU A 85 7.21 9.14 -18.16
N LEU A 86 7.14 7.96 -17.55
CA LEU A 86 8.27 7.39 -16.81
C LEU A 86 9.51 7.19 -17.70
N SER A 87 9.32 6.67 -18.91
CA SER A 87 10.40 6.48 -19.88
C SER A 87 11.05 7.82 -20.25
N LEU A 88 10.25 8.88 -20.41
CA LEU A 88 10.76 10.23 -20.63
C LEU A 88 11.58 10.73 -19.44
N TYR A 89 11.09 10.58 -18.20
CA TYR A 89 11.82 11.00 -17.01
C TYR A 89 13.13 10.22 -16.82
N HIS A 90 13.13 8.92 -17.16
CA HIS A 90 14.34 8.09 -17.13
C HIS A 90 15.36 8.51 -18.19
N LYS A 91 14.91 8.86 -19.40
CA LYS A 91 15.80 9.31 -20.49
C LYS A 91 16.59 10.58 -20.11
N HIS A 92 15.97 11.48 -19.36
CA HIS A 92 16.58 12.76 -18.94
C HIS A 92 17.14 12.72 -17.50
N HIS A 93 17.25 11.54 -16.89
CA HIS A 93 17.58 11.45 -15.46
C HIS A 93 18.96 12.04 -15.16
N SER A 94 18.97 13.01 -14.26
CA SER A 94 20.14 13.60 -13.61
C SER A 94 19.71 14.13 -12.24
N LYS A 95 20.68 14.52 -11.40
CA LYS A 95 20.37 15.19 -10.12
C LYS A 95 19.54 16.47 -10.33
N ASP A 96 19.91 17.29 -11.30
CA ASP A 96 19.20 18.54 -11.59
C ASP A 96 17.80 18.27 -12.15
N TYR A 97 17.68 17.28 -13.04
CA TYR A 97 16.39 16.88 -13.58
C TYR A 97 15.48 16.27 -12.51
N TYR A 98 16.04 15.55 -11.53
CA TYR A 98 15.28 15.05 -10.38
C TYR A 98 14.61 16.19 -9.62
N TYR A 99 15.35 17.26 -9.29
CA TYR A 99 14.78 18.41 -8.60
C TYR A 99 13.82 19.22 -9.48
N LYS A 100 14.08 19.31 -10.80
CA LYS A 100 13.14 19.89 -11.76
C LYS A 100 11.79 19.15 -11.76
N VAL A 101 11.82 17.81 -11.85
CA VAL A 101 10.62 16.97 -11.78
C VAL A 101 9.95 17.07 -10.41
N LYS A 102 10.73 17.08 -9.32
CA LYS A 102 10.24 17.22 -7.95
C LYS A 102 9.41 18.49 -7.76
N ASN A 103 9.84 19.61 -8.34
CA ASN A 103 9.19 20.90 -8.20
C ASN A 103 8.14 21.19 -9.28
N LYS A 104 8.03 20.35 -10.33
CA LYS A 104 6.99 20.48 -11.36
C LYS A 104 5.60 20.25 -10.75
N TYR A 105 4.70 21.22 -10.90
CA TYR A 105 3.29 21.06 -10.58
C TYR A 105 2.54 20.41 -11.75
N SER A 106 1.54 19.57 -11.44
CA SER A 106 0.64 19.01 -12.44
C SER A 106 -0.67 18.60 -11.79
N ASN A 107 -1.78 18.83 -12.50
CA ASN A 107 -3.10 18.30 -12.17
C ASN A 107 -3.44 17.02 -12.97
N ASN A 108 -2.54 16.58 -13.86
CA ASN A 108 -2.76 15.37 -14.65
C ASN A 108 -2.40 14.13 -13.81
N PRO A 109 -3.36 13.21 -13.54
CA PRO A 109 -3.10 12.00 -12.76
C PRO A 109 -1.92 11.18 -13.27
N ASN A 110 -1.74 11.06 -14.59
CA ASN A 110 -0.65 10.28 -15.18
C ASN A 110 0.72 10.92 -14.93
N GLU A 111 0.81 12.25 -14.99
CA GLU A 111 2.04 12.98 -14.66
C GLU A 111 2.35 12.93 -13.16
N ILE A 112 1.35 13.09 -12.29
CA ILE A 112 1.49 12.93 -10.83
C ILE A 112 2.06 11.55 -10.53
N THR A 113 1.48 10.51 -11.13
CA THR A 113 1.86 9.11 -10.94
C THR A 113 3.27 8.82 -11.43
N ALA A 114 3.59 9.23 -12.66
CA ALA A 114 4.93 9.05 -13.21
C ALA A 114 5.98 9.79 -12.38
N LYS A 115 5.67 11.00 -11.92
CA LYS A 115 6.53 11.79 -11.03
C LYS A 115 6.73 11.05 -9.71
N PHE A 116 5.66 10.58 -9.09
CA PHE A 116 5.69 9.88 -7.81
C PHE A 116 6.53 8.60 -7.87
N ILE A 117 6.34 7.75 -8.89
CA ILE A 117 7.14 6.54 -9.09
C ILE A 117 8.61 6.87 -9.35
N TYR A 118 8.88 7.87 -10.20
CA TYR A 118 10.23 8.34 -10.52
C TYR A 118 10.96 8.88 -9.28
N LEU A 119 10.31 9.77 -8.52
CA LEU A 119 10.90 10.38 -7.33
C LEU A 119 11.18 9.32 -6.27
N ASN A 120 10.23 8.44 -5.98
CA ASN A 120 10.45 7.35 -5.03
C ASN A 120 11.65 6.54 -5.47
N LYS A 121 11.72 6.11 -6.73
CA LYS A 121 12.83 5.31 -7.24
C LYS A 121 14.20 5.95 -7.05
N TYR A 122 14.33 7.26 -7.25
CA TYR A 122 15.61 7.97 -7.17
C TYR A 122 15.81 8.73 -5.87
N SER A 123 14.96 8.51 -4.87
CA SER A 123 15.09 9.10 -3.54
C SER A 123 15.96 8.23 -2.63
N PHE A 124 16.55 8.82 -1.59
CA PHE A 124 17.25 8.08 -0.56
C PHE A 124 16.36 6.99 0.05
N ARG A 125 16.82 5.73 -0.02
CA ARG A 125 16.11 4.49 0.37
C ARG A 125 14.83 4.18 -0.42
N GLY A 126 14.53 4.91 -1.49
CA GLY A 126 13.40 4.59 -2.35
C GLY A 126 12.02 5.02 -1.81
N ILE A 127 11.97 5.89 -0.78
CA ILE A 127 10.76 6.07 0.04
C ILE A 127 10.08 7.42 -0.20
N TYR A 128 8.76 7.39 -0.35
CA TYR A 128 7.93 8.59 -0.32
C TYR A 128 8.06 9.32 1.02
N ARG A 129 8.26 10.64 0.99
CA ARG A 129 8.21 11.50 2.18
C ARG A 129 7.60 12.83 1.83
N VAL A 130 6.78 13.36 2.73
CA VAL A 130 6.22 14.71 2.63
C VAL A 130 6.35 15.44 3.95
N TYR A 131 6.53 16.75 3.87
CA TYR A 131 6.34 17.64 5.00
C TYR A 131 4.85 17.79 5.32
N LYS A 132 4.53 18.32 6.51
CA LYS A 132 3.15 18.60 6.93
C LYS A 132 2.39 19.50 5.96
N ASN A 133 3.09 20.44 5.30
CA ASN A 133 2.53 21.32 4.28
C ASN A 133 2.27 20.61 2.93
N GLY A 134 2.54 19.31 2.83
CA GLY A 134 2.31 18.50 1.64
C GLY A 134 3.41 18.54 0.59
N GLN A 135 4.45 19.36 0.77
CA GLN A 135 5.60 19.39 -0.13
C GLN A 135 6.45 18.12 0.01
N SER A 136 7.01 17.65 -1.10
CA SER A 136 7.88 16.47 -1.11
C SER A 136 9.16 16.71 -0.28
N ALA A 137 9.38 15.85 0.71
CA ALA A 137 10.58 15.82 1.54
C ALA A 137 11.64 14.82 1.04
N GLN A 138 11.45 14.25 -0.16
CA GLN A 138 12.38 13.29 -0.74
C GLN A 138 13.68 13.97 -1.19
N THR A 139 14.81 13.31 -0.96
CA THR A 139 16.14 13.77 -1.37
C THR A 139 16.73 12.81 -2.39
N PHE A 140 17.40 13.35 -3.41
CA PHE A 140 18.07 12.56 -4.45
C PHE A 140 19.05 11.54 -3.86
N SER A 141 19.07 10.32 -4.41
CA SER A 141 20.07 9.29 -4.15
C SER A 141 20.97 9.13 -5.38
N GLY A 142 22.29 9.07 -5.16
CA GLY A 142 23.27 8.78 -6.22
C GLY A 142 23.40 7.29 -6.56
N GLU A 143 22.64 6.42 -5.91
CA GLU A 143 22.67 4.98 -6.20
C GLU A 143 22.14 4.66 -7.60
N CYS A 144 22.92 3.91 -8.38
CA CYS A 144 22.50 3.37 -9.67
C CYS A 144 21.45 2.27 -9.46
N TYR A 145 20.17 2.66 -9.40
CA TYR A 145 19.09 1.67 -9.37
C TYR A 145 19.04 0.91 -10.69
N ILE A 146 19.21 -0.42 -10.60
CA ILE A 146 19.03 -1.35 -11.73
C ILE A 146 17.69 -1.04 -12.42
N LYS A 147 17.71 -0.99 -13.77
CA LYS A 147 16.51 -0.92 -14.62
C LYS A 147 15.67 -2.19 -14.42
N LEU A 148 14.93 -2.27 -13.31
CA LEU A 148 13.86 -3.24 -13.16
C LEU A 148 12.77 -2.93 -14.19
N HIS A 149 12.16 -3.96 -14.76
CA HIS A 149 11.02 -3.90 -15.70
C HIS A 149 9.77 -3.27 -15.05
N ILE A 150 9.85 -1.99 -14.67
CA ILE A 150 8.76 -1.24 -14.03
C ILE A 150 7.55 -1.17 -14.96
N ALA A 151 7.77 -1.08 -16.27
CA ALA A 151 6.69 -1.09 -17.26
C ALA A 151 5.90 -2.41 -17.26
N SER A 152 6.60 -3.55 -17.27
CA SER A 152 5.96 -4.86 -17.14
C SER A 152 5.17 -4.96 -15.82
N ARG A 153 5.75 -4.47 -14.72
CA ARG A 153 5.08 -4.47 -13.41
C ARG A 153 3.85 -3.57 -13.37
N ILE A 154 3.90 -2.39 -13.98
CA ILE A 154 2.76 -1.47 -14.12
C ILE A 154 1.64 -2.15 -14.91
N ASN A 155 1.96 -2.81 -16.02
CA ASN A 155 0.97 -3.51 -16.83
C ASN A 155 0.33 -4.68 -16.06
N GLN A 156 1.14 -5.49 -15.36
CA GLN A 156 0.64 -6.57 -14.50
C GLN A 156 -0.28 -6.03 -13.38
N CYS A 157 0.12 -4.94 -12.73
CA CYS A 157 -0.70 -4.30 -11.71
C CYS A 157 -2.01 -3.77 -12.29
N SER A 158 -1.96 -3.11 -13.45
CA SER A 158 -3.12 -2.57 -14.16
C SER A 158 -4.16 -3.67 -14.43
N SER A 159 -3.72 -4.82 -14.94
CA SER A 159 -4.61 -5.97 -15.17
C SER A 159 -5.29 -6.46 -13.89
N LEU A 160 -4.59 -6.50 -12.76
CA LEU A 160 -5.16 -6.92 -11.47
C LEU A 160 -6.08 -5.87 -10.82
N LEU A 161 -5.87 -4.58 -11.13
CA LEU A 161 -6.69 -3.46 -10.67
C LEU A 161 -7.98 -3.28 -11.49
N HIS A 162 -8.13 -4.02 -12.60
CA HIS A 162 -9.35 -4.00 -13.38
C HIS A 162 -10.56 -4.46 -12.54
N GLY A 163 -11.64 -3.68 -12.58
CA GLY A 163 -12.86 -3.93 -11.78
C GLY A 163 -12.74 -3.62 -10.28
N VAL A 164 -11.61 -3.10 -9.80
CA VAL A 164 -11.40 -2.78 -8.37
C VAL A 164 -11.85 -1.35 -8.06
N SER A 165 -12.53 -1.15 -6.93
CA SER A 165 -12.87 0.19 -6.41
C SER A 165 -11.70 0.75 -5.62
N ILE A 166 -11.23 1.96 -5.95
CA ILE A 166 -10.02 2.54 -5.38
C ILE A 166 -10.29 4.00 -5.00
N CYS A 167 -10.26 4.32 -3.71
CA CYS A 167 -10.70 5.62 -3.19
C CYS A 167 -9.73 6.22 -2.17
N ALA A 168 -9.65 7.55 -2.14
CA ALA A 168 -8.89 8.29 -1.13
C ALA A 168 -9.86 8.61 0.01
N MET A 169 -9.79 7.84 1.08
CA MET A 169 -10.70 7.95 2.21
C MET A 169 -10.06 7.42 3.49
N ASP A 170 -10.61 7.85 4.62
CA ASP A 170 -10.28 7.29 5.92
C ASP A 170 -10.86 5.86 6.07
N PHE A 171 -10.21 5.05 6.90
CA PHE A 171 -10.60 3.66 7.08
C PHE A 171 -12.02 3.48 7.62
N SER A 172 -12.56 4.44 8.36
CA SER A 172 -13.89 4.33 8.96
C SER A 172 -15.04 4.46 7.96
N PHE A 173 -14.76 4.80 6.69
CA PHE A 173 -15.79 4.97 5.66
C PHE A 173 -16.07 3.70 4.85
N ILE A 174 -15.37 2.59 5.09
CA ILE A 174 -15.71 1.33 4.41
C ILE A 174 -16.98 0.72 5.00
N GLU A 175 -17.78 0.08 4.14
CA GLU A 175 -19.06 -0.54 4.52
C GLU A 175 -19.12 -2.03 4.16
N PRO A 176 -18.23 -2.88 4.73
CA PRO A 176 -18.26 -4.32 4.49
C PRO A 176 -19.53 -4.95 5.08
N LYS A 177 -20.00 -6.01 4.44
CA LYS A 177 -21.18 -6.78 4.88
C LYS A 177 -20.76 -8.04 5.64
N LYS A 178 -21.70 -8.66 6.34
CA LYS A 178 -21.49 -9.95 7.01
C LYS A 178 -20.85 -10.95 6.05
N GLY A 179 -19.75 -11.57 6.47
CA GLY A 179 -18.99 -12.53 5.68
C GLY A 179 -17.92 -11.93 4.77
N ASP A 180 -17.91 -10.60 4.53
CA ASP A 180 -16.82 -9.91 3.83
C ASP A 180 -15.52 -9.98 4.63
N PHE A 181 -14.39 -9.77 3.95
CA PHE A 181 -13.06 -9.77 4.56
C PHE A 181 -12.40 -8.39 4.51
N VAL A 182 -11.90 -7.94 5.65
CA VAL A 182 -11.19 -6.67 5.80
C VAL A 182 -9.78 -6.94 6.31
N TYR A 183 -8.77 -6.50 5.56
CA TYR A 183 -7.37 -6.48 5.99
C TYR A 183 -6.97 -5.07 6.41
N LEU A 184 -6.54 -4.91 7.67
CA LEU A 184 -6.14 -3.64 8.26
C LEU A 184 -4.64 -3.65 8.54
N ASP A 185 -3.93 -2.65 8.00
CA ASP A 185 -2.50 -2.48 8.17
C ASP A 185 -2.14 -1.00 8.44
N PRO A 186 -2.58 -0.45 9.59
CA PRO A 186 -2.35 0.95 9.92
C PRO A 186 -0.87 1.26 10.12
N PRO A 187 -0.47 2.54 10.16
CA PRO A 187 0.81 2.92 10.75
C PRO A 187 0.92 2.38 12.19
N TYR A 188 2.06 1.77 12.52
CA TYR A 188 2.21 1.05 13.80
C TYR A 188 2.42 1.99 14.98
N HIS A 189 1.95 1.55 16.15
CA HIS A 189 2.12 2.27 17.41
C HIS A 189 3.61 2.56 17.70
N GLN A 190 3.98 3.82 17.96
CA GLN A 190 5.37 4.22 18.26
C GLN A 190 6.42 3.84 17.19
N SER A 191 6.03 3.65 15.93
CA SER A 191 6.96 3.25 14.84
C SER A 191 7.96 4.35 14.43
N GLY A 192 7.76 5.59 14.88
CA GLY A 192 8.59 6.73 14.45
C GLY A 192 8.31 7.20 13.02
N GLU A 193 7.29 6.64 12.36
CA GLU A 193 6.90 6.91 10.97
C GLU A 193 6.20 8.28 10.79
N ARG A 194 6.89 9.37 11.12
CA ARG A 194 6.32 10.73 11.09
C ARG A 194 6.25 11.38 9.70
N PHE A 195 6.82 10.75 8.66
CA PHE A 195 7.05 11.38 7.35
C PHE A 195 6.23 10.78 6.19
N TYR A 196 5.40 9.77 6.46
CA TYR A 196 4.72 8.98 5.41
C TYR A 196 3.23 9.30 5.28
N THR A 197 2.64 9.87 6.32
CA THR A 197 1.28 10.40 6.34
C THR A 197 1.31 11.84 6.83
N ARG A 198 0.48 12.72 6.23
CA ARG A 198 0.32 14.10 6.71
C ARG A 198 -0.38 14.15 8.06
N VAL A 199 -1.23 13.15 8.31
CA VAL A 199 -2.01 12.97 9.53
C VAL A 199 -1.29 11.95 10.42
N PRO A 200 -0.91 12.31 11.66
CA PRO A 200 -0.37 11.36 12.63
C PRO A 200 -1.38 10.25 12.92
N PHE A 201 -0.89 9.02 13.12
CA PHE A 201 -1.69 7.90 13.59
C PHE A 201 -1.23 7.53 15.00
N ASP A 202 -1.68 8.31 15.97
CA ASP A 202 -1.29 8.19 17.38
C ASP A 202 -2.15 7.17 18.15
N GLU A 203 -1.99 7.09 19.47
CA GLU A 203 -2.77 6.17 20.31
C GLU A 203 -4.28 6.43 20.23
N LYS A 204 -4.73 7.67 19.99
CA LYS A 204 -6.16 7.98 19.82
C LYS A 204 -6.68 7.37 18.53
N GLU A 205 -5.92 7.47 17.45
CA GLU A 205 -6.26 6.82 16.18
C GLU A 205 -6.21 5.28 16.27
N GLN A 206 -5.29 4.71 17.05
CA GLN A 206 -5.29 3.27 17.35
C GLN A 206 -6.54 2.84 18.11
N ILE A 207 -6.99 3.63 19.10
CA ILE A 207 -8.24 3.39 19.82
C ILE A 207 -9.44 3.49 18.88
N ARG A 208 -9.50 4.51 18.02
CA ARG A 208 -10.56 4.68 17.00
C ARG A 208 -10.62 3.48 16.05
N LEU A 209 -9.46 2.99 15.61
CA LEU A 209 -9.38 1.78 14.79
C LEU A 209 -9.85 0.54 15.55
N ARG A 210 -9.50 0.39 16.83
CA ARG A 210 -10.00 -0.69 17.68
C ARG A 210 -11.53 -0.66 17.75
N ASP A 211 -12.13 0.48 18.04
CA ASP A 211 -13.60 0.59 18.13
C ASP A 211 -14.27 0.19 16.81
N PHE A 212 -13.72 0.64 15.68
CA PHE A 212 -14.17 0.24 14.35
C PHE A 212 -14.02 -1.27 14.10
N VAL A 213 -12.90 -1.88 14.53
CA VAL A 213 -12.70 -3.34 14.42
C VAL A 213 -13.75 -4.12 15.21
N TYR A 214 -14.10 -3.68 16.43
CA TYR A 214 -15.18 -4.31 17.20
C TYR A 214 -16.54 -4.14 16.52
N GLU A 215 -16.83 -2.98 15.93
CA GLU A 215 -18.05 -2.76 15.16
C GLU A 215 -18.16 -3.74 13.97
N LEU A 216 -17.10 -3.87 13.20
CA LEU A 216 -17.02 -4.82 12.08
C LEU A 216 -17.16 -6.27 12.55
N HIS A 217 -16.51 -6.63 13.67
CA HIS A 217 -16.59 -7.96 14.24
C HIS A 217 -18.03 -8.32 14.64
N ASN A 218 -18.72 -7.40 15.31
CA ASN A 218 -20.12 -7.56 15.73
C ASN A 218 -21.08 -7.69 14.53
N LYS A 219 -20.74 -7.11 13.37
CA LYS A 219 -21.47 -7.29 12.10
C LYS A 219 -21.21 -8.65 11.44
N GLY A 220 -20.32 -9.47 11.99
CA GLY A 220 -19.92 -10.76 11.40
C GLY A 220 -19.00 -10.61 10.19
N VAL A 221 -18.23 -9.53 10.12
CA VAL A 221 -17.17 -9.31 9.14
C VAL A 221 -15.93 -10.09 9.57
N LYS A 222 -15.24 -10.70 8.61
CA LYS A 222 -13.97 -11.40 8.86
C LYS A 222 -12.85 -10.36 8.83
N ILE A 223 -12.00 -10.33 9.86
CA ILE A 223 -11.01 -9.26 10.02
C ILE A 223 -9.64 -9.88 10.22
N MET A 224 -8.63 -9.29 9.57
CA MET A 224 -7.23 -9.52 9.88
C MET A 224 -6.55 -8.17 10.06
N LEU A 225 -5.83 -8.00 11.17
CA LEU A 225 -5.13 -6.75 11.50
C LEU A 225 -3.65 -7.02 11.75
N SER A 226 -2.79 -6.19 11.16
CA SER A 226 -1.34 -6.19 11.41
C SER A 226 -0.95 -4.99 12.26
N ASN A 227 -0.14 -5.20 13.29
CA ASN A 227 0.43 -4.12 14.11
C ASN A 227 1.73 -4.60 14.77
N ASN A 228 2.42 -3.71 15.50
CA ASN A 228 3.59 -4.10 16.27
C ASN A 228 3.23 -4.77 17.61
N ASN A 229 4.19 -5.50 18.17
CA ASN A 229 4.03 -6.26 19.41
C ASN A 229 4.31 -5.37 20.64
N THR A 230 3.38 -4.49 21.00
CA THR A 230 3.46 -3.65 22.21
C THR A 230 2.38 -4.02 23.22
N ALA A 231 2.59 -3.71 24.50
CA ALA A 231 1.60 -3.96 25.55
C ALA A 231 0.28 -3.22 25.27
N PHE A 232 0.37 -1.97 24.79
CA PHE A 232 -0.79 -1.18 24.38
C PHE A 232 -1.63 -1.87 23.30
N ILE A 233 -1.01 -2.31 22.20
CA ILE A 233 -1.73 -3.02 21.12
C ILE A 233 -2.31 -4.35 21.61
N LYS A 234 -1.59 -5.09 22.45
CA LYS A 234 -2.11 -6.35 23.02
C LYS A 234 -3.35 -6.12 23.86
N ASP A 235 -3.38 -5.07 24.68
CA ASP A 235 -4.56 -4.75 25.49
C ASP A 235 -5.76 -4.33 24.62
N LEU A 236 -5.54 -3.53 23.57
CA LEU A 236 -6.59 -3.11 22.64
C LEU A 236 -7.33 -4.29 21.97
N TYR A 237 -6.62 -5.38 21.69
CA TYR A 237 -7.15 -6.52 20.94
C TYR A 237 -7.13 -7.84 21.74
N LYS A 238 -7.17 -7.76 23.07
CA LYS A 238 -7.05 -8.94 23.96
C LYS A 238 -8.15 -10.00 23.78
N ASP A 239 -9.30 -9.60 23.26
CA ASP A 239 -10.43 -10.50 23.00
C ASP A 239 -10.37 -11.18 21.62
N PHE A 240 -9.36 -10.85 20.81
CA PHE A 240 -9.14 -11.46 19.50
C PHE A 240 -8.05 -12.53 19.55
N PHE A 241 -8.05 -13.39 18.53
CA PHE A 241 -6.96 -14.34 18.32
C PHE A 241 -5.70 -13.61 17.84
N ILE A 242 -4.63 -13.66 18.62
CA ILE A 242 -3.36 -12.98 18.33
C ILE A 242 -2.31 -14.01 17.90
N THR A 243 -1.70 -13.80 16.73
CA THR A 243 -0.54 -14.58 16.25
C THR A 243 0.69 -13.68 16.13
N HIS A 244 1.82 -14.15 16.65
CA HIS A 244 3.11 -13.47 16.52
C HIS A 244 3.85 -13.91 15.25
N ILE A 245 4.15 -12.96 14.38
CA ILE A 245 4.93 -13.18 13.15
C ILE A 245 6.29 -12.51 13.29
N TRP A 246 7.36 -13.28 13.11
CA TRP A 246 8.74 -12.78 13.11
C TRP A 246 9.20 -12.52 11.68
N SER A 247 9.73 -11.33 11.40
CA SER A 247 10.43 -11.04 10.15
C SER A 247 11.92 -10.86 10.45
N TYR A 248 12.72 -11.92 10.30
CA TYR A 248 14.16 -11.79 10.40
C TYR A 248 14.71 -11.00 9.21
N ILE A 249 15.64 -10.07 9.48
CA ILE A 249 16.58 -9.58 8.47
C ILE A 249 17.80 -10.49 8.60
N LEU A 250 17.88 -11.55 7.81
CA LEU A 250 19.17 -12.17 7.57
C LEU A 250 19.93 -11.20 6.67
N ASN A 251 20.81 -10.39 7.26
CA ASN A 251 21.85 -9.71 6.51
C ASN A 251 22.77 -10.80 5.96
N GLN A 252 22.60 -11.16 4.69
CA GLN A 252 23.63 -11.79 3.87
C GLN A 252 24.14 -10.75 2.89
#